data_AF-A0A8T4RQD1-F1
#
_entry.id   AF-A0A8T4RQD1-F1
#
_cell.length_a   1.000
_cell.length_b   1.000
_cell.length_c   1.000
_cell.angle_alpha   90.00
_cell.angle_beta   90.00
_cell.angle_gamma   90.00
#
_symmetry.space_group_name_H-M   'P 1'
#
loop_
_entity.id
_entity.type
_entity.pdbx_description
1 polymer ?
#
loop_
_entity_poly.entity_id
_entity_poly.type
_entity_poly.pdbx_seq_one_letter_code
_entity_poly.pdbx_strand_id
1 'polypeptide(L)'
;MAEIICTVNEFHKYIGPRIRNSIQYMTKRRKKELNHLCQICKEKRELEAAHVKGKTRKVMIEILINKYRLEEDKNKVKLDIDKFEKELLAAHKHIEECFKFLCSQCHIKYDSEK
;
A
#
# COMPACT_ATOMS: atom_id res chain seq x y z
N MET A 1 18.58 3.01 -13.36
CA MET A 1 18.24 3.01 -11.93
C MET A 1 18.31 4.45 -11.46
N ALA A 2 17.22 4.98 -10.92
CA ALA A 2 17.14 6.36 -10.45
C ALA A 2 17.28 6.37 -8.94
N GLU A 3 18.44 6.82 -8.46
CA GLU A 3 18.65 7.13 -7.05
C GLU A 3 18.16 8.56 -6.79
N ILE A 4 17.45 8.76 -5.68
CA ILE A 4 16.96 10.08 -5.28
C ILE A 4 17.40 10.41 -3.86
N ILE A 5 17.60 11.69 -3.61
CA ILE A 5 17.73 12.28 -2.29
C ILE A 5 16.62 13.31 -2.15
N CYS A 6 15.70 13.10 -1.23
CA CYS A 6 14.57 14.01 -1.01
C CYS A 6 14.09 13.93 0.44
N THR A 7 13.25 14.88 0.85
CA THR A 7 12.57 14.80 2.13
C THR A 7 11.48 13.72 2.13
N VAL A 8 11.09 13.23 3.31
CA VAL A 8 9.95 12.30 3.45
C VAL A 8 8.66 12.88 2.85
N ASN A 9 8.45 14.18 2.98
CA ASN A 9 7.29 14.88 2.40
C ASN A 9 7.34 14.88 0.86
N GLU A 10 8.49 15.17 0.27
CA GLU A 10 8.70 15.12 -1.19
C GLU A 10 8.54 13.70 -1.71
N PHE A 11 9.03 12.69 -0.98
CA PHE A 11 8.81 11.29 -1.32
C PHE A 11 7.31 10.99 -1.41
N HIS A 12 6.51 11.35 -0.40
CA HIS A 12 5.07 11.13 -0.44
C HIS A 12 4.38 11.89 -1.58
N LYS A 13 4.84 13.10 -1.89
CA LYS A 13 4.27 13.96 -2.94
C LYS A 13 4.56 13.44 -4.35
N TYR A 14 5.80 13.06 -4.63
CA TYR A 14 6.25 12.76 -5.99
C TYR A 14 6.38 11.26 -6.26
N ILE A 15 6.76 10.46 -5.27
CA ILE A 15 6.94 9.00 -5.41
C ILE A 15 5.73 8.22 -4.89
N GLY A 16 5.05 8.73 -3.86
CA GLY A 16 3.84 8.15 -3.30
C GLY A 16 2.74 7.80 -4.33
N PRO A 17 2.47 8.65 -5.35
CA PRO A 17 1.53 8.31 -6.41
C PRO A 17 1.94 7.10 -7.24
N ARG A 18 3.23 6.94 -7.56
CA ARG A 18 3.75 5.76 -8.27
C ARG A 18 3.50 4.49 -7.46
N ILE A 19 3.88 4.52 -6.19
CA ILE A 19 3.66 3.40 -5.25
C ILE A 19 2.18 3.02 -5.15
N ARG A 20 1.28 4.01 -5.07
CA ARG A 20 -0.17 3.78 -5.07
C ARG A 20 -0.59 2.98 -6.29
N ASN A 21 -0.13 3.36 -7.48
CA ASN A 21 -0.52 2.73 -8.74
C ASN A 21 -0.08 1.26 -8.78
N SER A 22 1.12 0.96 -8.29
CA SER A 22 1.65 -0.41 -8.24
C SER A 22 0.85 -1.30 -7.29
N ILE A 23 0.47 -0.80 -6.12
CA ILE A 23 -0.45 -1.50 -5.19
C ILE A 23 -1.84 -1.69 -5.82
N GLN A 24 -2.36 -0.67 -6.52
CA GLN A 24 -3.65 -0.77 -7.22
C GLN A 24 -3.64 -1.84 -8.31
N TYR A 25 -2.55 -1.95 -9.08
CA TYR A 25 -2.39 -3.01 -10.07
C TYR A 25 -2.42 -4.41 -9.44
N MET A 26 -1.71 -4.59 -8.32
CA MET A 26 -1.67 -5.85 -7.57
C MET A 26 -3.06 -6.23 -7.02
N THR A 27 -3.74 -5.29 -6.37
CA THR A 27 -5.07 -5.51 -5.80
C THR A 27 -6.12 -5.76 -6.89
N LYS A 28 -6.02 -5.13 -8.06
CA LYS A 28 -6.87 -5.41 -9.21
C LYS A 28 -6.75 -6.85 -9.69
N ARG A 29 -5.53 -7.39 -9.76
CA ARG A 29 -5.31 -8.81 -10.11
C ARG A 29 -5.99 -9.72 -9.09
N ARG A 30 -5.82 -9.43 -7.80
CA ARG A 30 -6.38 -10.24 -6.73
C ARG A 30 -7.92 -10.27 -6.71
N LYS A 31 -8.58 -9.13 -6.96
CA LYS A 31 -10.05 -9.06 -7.07
C LYS A 31 -10.61 -10.01 -8.15
N LYS A 32 -9.91 -10.13 -9.27
CA LYS A 32 -10.26 -11.06 -10.36
C LYS A 32 -10.10 -12.52 -9.92
N GLU A 33 -8.99 -12.85 -9.25
CA GLU A 33 -8.75 -14.20 -8.69
C GLU A 33 -9.84 -14.60 -7.67
N LEU A 34 -10.36 -13.63 -6.91
CA LEU A 34 -11.48 -13.83 -5.98
C LEU A 34 -12.86 -13.88 -6.68
N ASN A 35 -12.90 -13.84 -8.02
CA ASN A 35 -14.13 -13.77 -8.81
C ASN A 35 -15.09 -12.66 -8.34
N HIS A 36 -14.53 -11.55 -7.85
CA HIS A 36 -15.30 -10.42 -7.34
C HIS A 36 -16.27 -10.79 -6.18
N LEU A 37 -15.97 -11.83 -5.40
CA LEU A 37 -16.74 -12.20 -4.21
C LEU A 37 -16.28 -11.40 -2.99
N CYS A 38 -17.21 -10.71 -2.35
CA CYS A 38 -16.94 -9.94 -1.13
C CYS A 38 -16.52 -10.89 0.01
N GLN A 39 -15.43 -10.57 0.70
CA GLN A 39 -14.95 -11.43 1.79
C GLN A 39 -15.86 -11.44 3.03
N ILE A 40 -16.72 -10.42 3.21
CA ILE A 40 -17.69 -10.34 4.31
C ILE A 40 -19.05 -10.92 3.90
N CYS A 41 -19.77 -10.26 2.98
CA CYS A 41 -21.14 -10.67 2.64
C CYS A 41 -21.24 -11.80 1.61
N LYS A 42 -20.10 -12.23 1.02
CA LYS A 42 -20.01 -13.30 0.00
C LYS A 42 -20.74 -13.04 -1.32
N GLU A 43 -21.39 -11.89 -1.48
CA GLU A 43 -22.00 -11.46 -2.73
C GLU A 43 -20.97 -11.10 -3.81
N LYS A 44 -21.32 -11.39 -5.08
CA LYS A 44 -20.51 -11.01 -6.24
C LYS A 44 -20.74 -9.55 -6.61
N ARG A 45 -19.75 -8.68 -6.40
CA ARG A 45 -19.85 -7.21 -6.61
C ARG A 45 -18.50 -6.61 -6.98
N GLU A 46 -18.49 -5.37 -7.43
CA GLU A 46 -17.23 -4.62 -7.49
C GLU A 46 -16.61 -4.51 -6.09
N LEU A 47 -15.31 -4.82 -6.03
CA LEU A 47 -14.58 -4.91 -4.78
C LEU A 47 -13.63 -3.72 -4.63
N GLU A 48 -13.50 -3.24 -3.41
CA GLU A 48 -12.51 -2.30 -2.94
C GLU A 48 -11.45 -3.05 -2.13
N ALA A 49 -10.24 -2.52 -2.08
CA ALA A 49 -9.16 -3.09 -1.28
C ALA A 49 -9.03 -2.25 -0.01
N ALA A 50 -9.77 -2.65 1.02
CA ALA A 50 -9.74 -2.03 2.34
C ALA A 50 -8.43 -2.39 3.02
N HIS A 51 -7.65 -1.43 3.49
CA HIS A 51 -6.44 -1.77 4.24
C HIS A 51 -6.82 -2.35 5.60
N VAL A 52 -6.15 -3.43 6.00
CA VAL A 52 -6.26 -3.94 7.37
C VAL A 52 -5.74 -2.85 8.32
N LYS A 53 -6.46 -2.65 9.43
CA LYS A 53 -6.07 -1.66 10.47
C LYS A 53 -4.60 -1.83 10.87
N GLY A 54 -3.88 -0.72 10.99
CA GLY A 54 -2.45 -0.71 11.29
C GLY A 54 -1.52 -1.02 10.10
N LYS A 55 -2.06 -1.50 8.97
CA LYS A 55 -1.30 -1.79 7.74
C LYS A 55 -1.66 -0.82 6.61
N THR A 56 -1.94 0.44 6.95
CA THR A 56 -2.18 1.46 5.92
C THR A 56 -0.93 1.68 5.09
N ARG A 57 -1.10 2.08 3.82
CA ARG A 57 0.02 2.45 2.95
C ARG A 57 0.99 3.43 3.63
N LYS A 58 0.49 4.41 4.39
CA LYS A 58 1.32 5.41 5.07
C LYS A 58 2.23 4.74 6.10
N VAL A 59 1.68 3.89 6.96
CA VAL A 59 2.45 3.15 7.98
C VAL A 59 3.49 2.24 7.32
N MET A 60 3.10 1.52 6.26
CA MET A 60 4.02 0.64 5.53
C MET A 60 5.17 1.42 4.87
N ILE A 61 4.86 2.58 4.27
CA ILE A 61 5.90 3.47 3.73
C ILE A 61 6.80 3.95 4.85
N GLU A 62 6.26 4.44 5.97
CA GLU A 62 7.07 4.96 7.08
C GLU A 62 8.02 3.90 7.67
N ILE A 63 7.54 2.67 7.86
CA ILE A 63 8.37 1.54 8.32
C ILE A 63 9.53 1.30 7.34
N LEU A 64 9.25 1.30 6.04
CA LEU A 64 10.27 1.02 5.03
C LEU A 64 11.24 2.18 4.85
N ILE A 65 10.73 3.42 4.82
CA ILE A 65 11.51 4.63 4.59
C ILE A 65 12.54 4.88 5.69
N ASN A 66 12.27 4.40 6.91
CA ASN A 66 13.22 4.48 8.03
C ASN A 66 14.56 3.78 7.73
N LYS A 67 14.58 2.75 6.87
CA LYS A 67 15.82 2.08 6.45
C LYS A 67 16.69 2.92 5.51
N TYR A 68 16.11 3.97 4.93
CA TYR A 68 16.72 4.81 3.91
C TYR A 68 16.96 6.25 4.38
N ARG A 69 16.68 6.54 5.66
CA ARG A 69 16.95 7.86 6.24
C ARG A 69 18.45 8.10 6.31
N LEU A 70 18.85 9.33 5.99
CA LEU A 70 20.23 9.75 6.16
C LEU A 70 20.54 9.96 7.65
N GLU A 71 21.72 9.53 8.10
CA GLU A 71 22.14 9.69 9.50
C GLU A 71 22.31 11.16 9.87
N GLU A 72 22.85 11.96 8.94
CA GLU A 72 23.11 13.39 9.06
C GLU A 72 21.82 14.25 9.04
N ASP A 73 20.76 13.77 8.39
CA ASP A 73 19.48 14.48 8.29
C ASP A 73 18.33 13.46 8.22
N LYS A 74 17.72 13.20 9.39
CA LYS A 74 16.60 12.26 9.49
C LYS A 74 15.39 12.67 8.67
N ASN A 75 15.26 13.92 8.23
CA ASN A 75 14.14 14.35 7.39
C ASN A 75 14.35 14.00 5.92
N LYS A 76 15.57 13.62 5.52
CA LYS A 76 15.91 13.20 4.17
C LYS A 76 16.10 11.70 4.07
N VAL A 77 15.78 11.19 2.89
CA VAL A 77 15.94 9.79 2.52
C VAL A 77 16.75 9.71 1.24
N LYS A 78 17.63 8.73 1.18
CA LYS A 78 18.40 8.38 -0.01
C LYS A 78 18.04 6.96 -0.41
N LEU A 79 17.40 6.79 -1.56
CA LEU A 79 16.93 5.49 -1.99
C LEU A 79 16.99 5.32 -3.51
N ASP A 80 17.16 4.07 -3.92
CA ASP A 80 16.86 3.62 -5.27
C ASP A 80 15.35 3.35 -5.37
N ILE A 81 14.68 4.02 -6.30
CA ILE A 81 13.22 3.95 -6.43
C ILE A 81 12.76 2.52 -6.76
N ASP A 82 13.47 1.82 -7.65
CA ASP A 82 13.09 0.48 -8.10
C ASP A 82 13.27 -0.55 -6.98
N LYS A 83 14.34 -0.42 -6.19
CA LYS A 83 14.60 -1.26 -5.02
C LYS A 83 13.55 -1.02 -3.94
N PHE A 84 13.26 0.25 -3.62
CA PHE A 84 12.24 0.60 -2.65
C PHE A 84 10.86 0.06 -3.05
N GLU A 85 10.49 0.24 -4.33
CA GLU A 85 9.24 -0.26 -4.88
C GLU A 85 9.15 -1.79 -4.78
N LYS A 86 10.21 -2.52 -5.12
CA LYS A 86 10.28 -3.98 -4.96
C LYS A 86 10.12 -4.42 -3.51
N GLU A 87 10.82 -3.78 -2.58
CA GLU A 87 10.72 -4.09 -1.15
C GLU A 87 9.31 -3.81 -0.61
N LEU A 88 8.70 -2.70 -1.03
CA LEU A 88 7.35 -2.37 -0.62
C LEU A 88 6.34 -3.37 -1.20
N LEU A 89 6.46 -3.75 -2.47
CA LEU A 89 5.61 -4.77 -3.07
C LEU A 89 5.81 -6.14 -2.40
N ALA A 90 7.04 -6.49 -2.02
CA ALA A 90 7.33 -7.69 -1.24
C ALA A 90 6.66 -7.66 0.14
N ALA A 91 6.63 -6.51 0.81
CA ALA A 91 5.90 -6.34 2.07
C ALA A 91 4.37 -6.50 1.92
N HIS A 92 3.85 -6.37 0.69
CA HIS A 92 2.45 -6.63 0.34
C HIS A 92 2.24 -7.98 -0.36
N LYS A 93 3.26 -8.86 -0.41
CA LYS A 93 3.17 -10.18 -1.04
C LYS A 93 2.10 -11.05 -0.39
N HIS A 94 1.95 -10.95 0.92
CA HIS A 94 0.81 -11.52 1.66
C HIS A 94 -0.37 -10.54 1.62
N ILE A 95 -0.91 -10.34 0.42
CA ILE A 95 -1.89 -9.29 0.13
C ILE A 95 -3.15 -9.39 1.03
N GLU A 96 -3.55 -10.60 1.42
CA GLU A 96 -4.67 -10.88 2.30
C GLU A 96 -4.44 -10.42 3.75
N GLU A 97 -3.18 -10.31 4.16
CA GLU A 97 -2.86 -9.77 5.47
C GLU A 97 -2.81 -8.25 5.48
N CYS A 98 -2.68 -7.62 4.31
CA CYS A 98 -2.63 -6.17 4.13
C CYS A 98 -3.99 -5.59 3.74
N PHE A 99 -4.83 -6.37 3.05
CA PHE A 99 -6.11 -5.93 2.51
C PHE A 99 -7.22 -6.91 2.80
N LYS A 100 -8.41 -6.36 3.04
CA LYS A 100 -9.68 -7.06 2.83
C LYS A 100 -10.30 -6.60 1.52
N PHE A 101 -10.77 -7.54 0.72
CA PHE A 101 -11.46 -7.30 -0.54
C PHE A 101 -12.97 -7.30 -0.32
N LEU A 102 -13.53 -6.10 -0.22
CA LEU A 102 -14.88 -5.86 0.27
C LEU A 102 -15.70 -5.09 -0.77
N CYS A 103 -17.01 -5.34 -0.83
CA CYS A 103 -17.89 -4.40 -1.54
C CYS A 103 -17.94 -3.07 -0.77
N SER A 104 -18.29 -1.98 -1.45
CA SER A 104 -18.30 -0.63 -0.86
C SER A 104 -19.09 -0.54 0.46
N GLN A 105 -20.25 -1.20 0.54
CA GLN A 105 -21.06 -1.23 1.77
C GLN A 105 -20.35 -1.91 2.94
N CYS A 106 -19.67 -3.03 2.68
CA CYS A 106 -18.91 -3.75 3.71
C CYS A 106 -17.62 -3.02 4.08
N HIS A 107 -17.00 -2.32 3.13
CA HIS A 107 -15.81 -1.50 3.37
C HIS A 107 -16.11 -0.34 4.30
N ILE A 108 -17.18 0.42 4.05
CA ILE A 108 -17.59 1.53 4.92
C ILE A 108 -17.83 1.04 6.36
N LYS A 109 -18.53 -0.10 6.52
CA LYS A 109 -18.74 -0.71 7.84
C LYS A 109 -17.42 -1.08 8.51
N TYR A 110 -16.53 -1.75 7.78
CA TYR A 110 -15.21 -2.16 8.27
C TYR A 110 -14.36 -0.97 8.74
N ASP A 111 -14.40 0.15 8.01
CA ASP A 111 -13.68 1.37 8.37
C ASP A 111 -14.30 2.09 9.59
N SER A 112 -15.62 1.94 9.79
CA SER A 112 -16.36 2.59 10.87
C SER A 112 -16.29 1.86 12.22
N GLU A 113 -16.13 0.53 12.19
CA GLU A 113 -15.91 -0.27 13.39
C GLU A 113 -14.51 0.10 13.92
N LYS A 114 -14.40 0.77 15.07
CA LYS A 114 -13.12 1.16 15.69
C LYS A 114 -12.56 0.07 16.57
#